data_AF-A0A6J5Y7V1-F1
#
_entry.id   AF-A0A6J5Y7V1-F1
#
_cell.length_a   1.000
_cell.length_b   1.000
_cell.length_c   1.000
_cell.angle_alpha   90.00
_cell.angle_beta   90.00
_cell.angle_gamma   90.00
#
_symmetry.space_group_name_H-M   'P 1'
#
loop_
_entity.id
_entity.type
_entity.pdbx_description
1 polymer ?
#
loop_
_entity_poly.entity_id
_entity_poly.type
_entity_poly.pdbx_seq_one_letter_code
_entity_poly.pdbx_strand_id
1 'polypeptide(L)'
;MDEDFDMPVPEEMNGDFDLPDEGPVLKVGEEKEIGKQGLKKKLLKEGEGWDTPKNGDEVEVFFVVFGFLRLIAMFYGFSSLYLGHCSTGLSSIRAVDRGTPFKFTLGQGQVIKGWDEGIRTMKKGEDALFTIPPELAYGEAGSPPTIPPKATLQFDVELLSWTSVNDISKDGGIIKKILKEGEKWENPKDLDEVIVNFEARLDDGKVVEKSDRVEFTVKDGYFCPALSKAVKTMKKGEKVLLTVKPQYGFGDKGKPASGYEGAVPPNATLHITLELLSWKTVSEVTDDKKVIKKILKEGEGFERPNEGAVVKLKLIGKLQDGTEFLKKGHAEEEELFEFKTDEEEVIDGLDRAVLTMKKGEVALLTIAPEYAFGSSESPQELAVVPPNSTVYYEVELVSFEKDKESWDMNTEEKIEAAGKKKEEGNALFKAGKYARASKRYEKAVKYIDYDTSFSEEDKKQSKVLKVACNLNNAACKLKLKDYKQAEKLCSKVLEIEGRNVKALYRRAQAYIQLADLDLAELDIKKALEIDPNNRDVKLEYKTLKEKMKEFNKKEAKFYGNMFAKLTKSDSPDSNKTAAKDAEPVSIDSKA
;
A
#
# COMPACT_ATOMS: atom_id res chain seq x y z
N MET A 1 -42.48 -10.93 -14.85
CA MET A 1 -41.74 -12.14 -14.47
C MET A 1 -40.46 -11.64 -13.88
N ASP A 2 -40.60 -11.36 -12.59
CA ASP A 2 -39.53 -10.98 -11.68
C ASP A 2 -38.70 -12.23 -11.44
N GLU A 3 -37.41 -12.19 -11.78
CA GLU A 3 -36.44 -13.16 -11.27
C GLU A 3 -35.34 -12.36 -10.56
N ASP A 4 -35.49 -12.33 -9.24
CA ASP A 4 -34.53 -11.81 -8.27
C ASP A 4 -33.22 -12.61 -8.35
N PHE A 5 -32.15 -11.90 -8.68
CA PHE A 5 -30.78 -12.39 -8.56
C PHE A 5 -30.29 -12.09 -7.14
N ASP A 6 -30.36 -13.10 -6.28
CA ASP A 6 -29.97 -13.04 -4.87
C ASP A 6 -28.43 -12.95 -4.74
N MET A 7 -27.92 -11.76 -4.40
CA MET A 7 -26.52 -11.56 -4.02
C MET A 7 -26.37 -11.76 -2.51
N PRO A 8 -25.36 -12.53 -2.04
CA PRO A 8 -25.17 -12.74 -0.61
C PRO A 8 -24.75 -11.43 0.06
N VAL A 9 -25.49 -11.06 1.11
CA VAL A 9 -25.21 -9.95 2.01
C VAL A 9 -23.82 -10.17 2.64
N PRO A 10 -22.92 -9.18 2.65
CA PRO A 10 -21.66 -9.29 3.37
C PRO A 10 -21.96 -9.46 4.86
N GLU A 11 -21.36 -10.47 5.49
CA GLU A 11 -21.37 -10.64 6.95
C GLU A 11 -20.94 -9.32 7.61
N GLU A 12 -21.80 -8.80 8.47
CA GLU A 12 -21.51 -7.67 9.35
C GLU A 12 -20.29 -8.01 10.20
N MET A 13 -19.12 -7.53 9.80
CA MET A 13 -17.98 -7.40 10.69
C MET A 13 -18.36 -6.38 11.77
N ASN A 14 -18.84 -6.89 12.91
CA ASN A 14 -18.90 -6.16 14.17
C ASN A 14 -17.48 -5.77 14.60
N GLY A 15 -16.98 -4.67 14.04
CA GLY A 15 -15.90 -3.88 14.61
C GLY A 15 -16.49 -2.57 15.07
N ASP A 16 -16.49 -2.33 16.39
CA ASP A 16 -16.85 -1.06 17.01
C ASP A 16 -16.00 0.06 16.39
N PHE A 17 -16.58 0.74 15.40
CA PHE A 17 -16.08 2.00 14.88
C PHE A 17 -16.92 3.10 15.55
N ASP A 18 -16.47 3.52 16.74
CA ASP A 18 -17.05 4.66 17.47
C ASP A 18 -16.88 5.95 16.64
N LEU A 19 -17.85 6.25 15.79
CA LEU A 19 -18.05 7.60 15.29
C LEU A 19 -18.56 8.47 16.44
N PRO A 20 -17.96 9.64 16.72
CA PRO A 20 -18.48 10.53 17.74
C PRO A 20 -19.90 10.97 17.35
N ASP A 21 -20.84 10.80 18.28
CA ASP A 21 -22.22 11.27 18.18
C ASP A 21 -22.22 12.80 17.94
N GLU A 22 -22.37 13.21 16.67
CA GLU A 22 -22.49 14.61 16.25
C GLU A 22 -23.85 15.19 16.66
N GLY A 23 -24.12 15.24 17.96
CA GLY A 23 -25.16 16.10 18.52
C GLY A 23 -24.78 17.58 18.34
N PRO A 24 -25.75 18.51 18.37
CA PRO A 24 -25.49 19.93 18.19
C PRO A 24 -24.45 20.45 19.20
N VAL A 25 -23.54 21.30 18.72
CA VAL A 25 -22.50 21.98 19.52
C VAL A 25 -23.17 22.78 20.63
N LEU A 26 -22.84 22.48 21.89
CA LEU A 26 -23.40 23.11 23.08
C LEU A 26 -23.02 24.60 23.11
N LYS A 27 -23.98 25.51 23.21
CA LYS A 27 -23.70 26.95 23.30
C LYS A 27 -23.51 27.39 24.75
N VAL A 28 -22.81 28.51 24.96
CA VAL A 28 -22.63 29.09 26.30
C VAL A 28 -23.98 29.31 26.98
N GLY A 29 -24.13 28.78 28.19
CA GLY A 29 -25.34 28.82 28.99
C GLY A 29 -26.29 27.65 28.81
N GLU A 30 -26.11 26.81 27.78
CA GLU A 30 -26.90 25.60 27.55
C GLU A 30 -26.42 24.43 28.42
N GLU A 31 -27.37 23.60 28.86
CA GLU A 31 -27.12 22.40 29.65
C GLU A 31 -27.50 21.16 28.83
N LYS A 32 -26.62 20.16 28.81
CA LYS A 32 -26.83 18.87 28.14
C LYS A 32 -26.48 17.72 29.08
N GLU A 33 -27.22 16.64 28.97
CA GLU A 33 -26.90 15.39 29.65
C GLU A 33 -25.80 14.64 28.89
N ILE A 34 -24.79 14.17 29.62
CA ILE A 34 -23.67 13.36 29.14
C ILE A 34 -23.91 11.93 29.59
N GLY A 35 -23.87 10.99 28.65
CA GLY A 35 -24.11 9.58 28.93
C GLY A 35 -25.57 9.27 29.27
N LYS A 36 -25.80 8.16 29.98
CA LYS A 36 -27.14 7.64 30.33
C LYS A 36 -27.45 7.67 31.83
N GLN A 37 -26.52 8.20 32.64
CA GLN A 37 -26.54 8.09 34.09
C GLN A 37 -26.79 9.43 34.78
N GLY A 38 -27.40 10.41 34.10
CA GLY A 38 -27.82 11.67 34.74
C GLY A 38 -26.73 12.72 34.93
N LEU A 39 -25.52 12.53 34.38
CA LEU A 39 -24.46 13.55 34.40
C LEU A 39 -24.88 14.72 33.51
N LYS A 40 -24.92 15.94 34.04
CA LYS A 40 -25.23 17.13 33.25
C LYS A 40 -24.05 18.06 33.15
N LYS A 41 -23.84 18.62 31.97
CA LYS A 41 -22.83 19.64 31.68
C LYS A 41 -23.52 20.90 31.19
N LYS A 42 -23.23 22.01 31.85
CA LYS A 42 -23.60 23.34 31.38
C LYS A 42 -22.35 24.10 30.96
N LEU A 43 -22.31 24.56 29.72
CA LEU A 43 -21.16 25.32 29.21
C LEU A 43 -21.16 26.73 29.80
N LEU A 44 -20.08 27.13 30.46
CA LEU A 44 -19.89 28.48 31.03
C LEU A 44 -19.02 29.35 30.12
N LYS A 45 -18.01 28.76 29.47
CA LYS A 45 -17.12 29.43 28.51
C LYS A 45 -16.68 28.43 27.44
N GLU A 46 -16.72 28.85 26.19
CA GLU A 46 -16.20 28.05 25.06
C GLU A 46 -14.68 27.87 25.15
N GLY A 47 -14.23 26.65 24.88
CA GLY A 47 -12.81 26.35 24.67
C GLY A 47 -12.36 26.56 23.23
N GLU A 48 -11.06 26.53 23.04
CA GLU A 48 -10.39 26.65 21.74
C GLU A 48 -10.25 25.28 21.06
N GLY A 49 -10.36 25.28 19.73
CA GLY A 49 -10.15 24.10 18.90
C GLY A 49 -11.32 23.10 18.90
N TRP A 50 -11.03 21.89 18.42
CA TRP A 50 -12.00 20.81 18.23
C TRP A 50 -11.64 19.56 19.05
N ASP A 51 -10.39 19.47 19.50
CA ASP A 51 -9.87 18.31 20.22
C ASP A 51 -10.33 18.31 21.69
N THR A 52 -10.52 17.10 22.21
CA THR A 52 -10.81 16.83 23.61
C THR A 52 -9.85 15.76 24.14
N PRO A 53 -9.56 15.72 25.45
CA PRO A 53 -8.63 14.75 26.02
C PRO A 53 -9.21 13.32 25.93
N LYS A 54 -8.32 12.34 25.76
CA LYS A 54 -8.66 10.92 25.66
C LYS A 54 -8.31 10.15 26.93
N ASN A 55 -8.81 8.93 27.06
CA ASN A 55 -8.42 8.05 28.16
C ASN A 55 -6.91 7.79 28.14
N GLY A 56 -6.27 7.96 29.29
CA GLY A 56 -4.82 7.90 29.45
C GLY A 56 -4.14 9.26 29.43
N ASP A 57 -4.75 10.32 28.89
CA ASP A 57 -4.15 11.65 28.84
C ASP A 57 -3.98 12.24 30.25
N GLU A 58 -2.89 12.97 30.44
CA GLU A 58 -2.67 13.75 31.67
C GLU A 58 -3.34 15.11 31.49
N VAL A 59 -4.42 15.35 32.23
CA VAL A 59 -5.19 16.60 32.14
C VAL A 59 -4.86 17.54 33.29
N GLU A 60 -4.90 18.85 33.02
CA GLU A 60 -4.72 19.91 34.00
C GLU A 60 -5.99 20.76 34.10
N VAL A 61 -6.59 20.81 35.29
CA VAL A 61 -7.84 21.53 35.52
C VAL A 61 -7.76 22.48 36.71
N PHE A 62 -8.54 23.56 36.65
CA PHE A 62 -9.01 24.24 37.86
C PHE A 62 -10.45 23.81 38.16
N PHE A 63 -10.79 23.77 39.45
CA PHE A 63 -12.16 23.44 39.83
C PHE A 63 -12.60 24.10 41.13
N VAL A 64 -13.92 24.27 41.26
CA VAL A 64 -14.61 24.72 42.47
C VAL A 64 -15.77 23.78 42.76
N VAL A 65 -15.88 23.34 44.02
CA VAL A 65 -16.96 22.46 44.47
C VAL A 65 -18.06 23.28 45.13
N PHE A 66 -19.29 23.14 44.65
CA PHE A 66 -20.47 23.85 45.19
C PHE A 66 -21.34 22.97 46.12
N GLY A 67 -20.90 21.74 46.42
CA GLY A 67 -21.62 20.78 47.26
C GLY A 67 -21.63 21.17 48.74
N PHE A 68 -22.84 21.33 49.29
CA PHE A 68 -23.20 21.43 50.72
C PHE A 68 -23.47 22.82 51.35
N LEU A 69 -23.66 23.90 50.56
CA LEU A 69 -24.13 25.18 51.14
C LEU A 69 -25.55 25.60 50.80
N ARG A 70 -26.14 25.09 49.71
CA ARG A 70 -27.54 25.42 49.36
C ARG A 70 -28.57 24.70 50.23
N LEU A 71 -28.25 23.49 50.74
CA LEU A 71 -29.19 22.70 51.55
C LEU A 71 -29.26 23.19 53.01
N ILE A 72 -28.15 23.66 53.59
CA ILE A 72 -28.12 24.23 54.95
C ILE A 72 -28.94 25.53 55.00
N ALA A 73 -28.91 26.36 53.95
CA ALA A 73 -29.72 27.57 53.87
C ALA A 73 -31.24 27.30 53.90
N MET A 74 -31.68 26.16 53.34
CA MET A 74 -33.10 25.74 53.39
C MET A 74 -33.48 25.03 54.70
N PHE A 75 -32.56 24.30 55.34
CA PHE A 75 -32.87 23.55 56.58
C PHE A 75 -32.84 24.41 57.86
N TYR A 76 -32.08 25.52 57.88
CA TYR A 76 -31.94 26.37 59.08
C TYR A 76 -32.76 27.66 59.07
N GLY A 77 -33.68 27.84 58.11
CA GLY A 77 -34.64 28.95 58.15
C GLY A 77 -34.01 30.34 58.25
N PHE A 78 -32.95 30.61 57.48
CA PHE A 78 -32.48 31.98 57.32
C PHE A 78 -33.44 32.74 56.40
N SER A 79 -34.20 33.65 57.02
CA SER A 79 -35.12 34.57 56.36
C SER A 79 -34.43 35.34 55.22
N SER A 80 -35.21 35.59 54.16
CA SER A 80 -34.89 36.31 52.92
C SER A 80 -34.56 37.80 53.12
N LEU A 81 -33.60 38.12 54.00
CA LEU A 81 -33.20 39.50 54.27
C LEU A 81 -31.70 39.66 54.57
N TYR A 82 -30.82 39.05 53.77
CA TYR A 82 -29.43 39.51 53.58
C TYR A 82 -28.93 39.01 52.21
N LEU A 83 -29.71 39.26 51.14
CA LEU A 83 -29.21 39.23 49.77
C LEU A 83 -28.84 40.66 49.36
N GLY A 84 -27.85 41.22 50.06
CA GLY A 84 -27.15 42.41 49.62
C GLY A 84 -25.99 41.98 48.74
N HIS A 85 -25.91 42.54 47.54
CA HIS A 85 -24.82 42.43 46.58
C HIS A 85 -23.45 42.47 47.31
N CYS A 86 -22.82 41.32 47.53
CA CYS A 86 -21.48 41.25 48.11
C CYS A 86 -20.67 40.19 47.36
N SER A 87 -19.94 40.68 46.36
CA SER A 87 -18.70 40.11 45.89
C SER A 87 -17.76 39.93 47.09
N THR A 88 -17.76 38.75 47.72
CA THR A 88 -16.64 38.05 48.40
C THR A 88 -17.15 37.10 49.50
N GLY A 89 -16.78 35.82 49.39
CA GLY A 89 -16.51 34.93 50.53
C GLY A 89 -17.70 34.40 51.34
N LEU A 90 -18.32 33.31 50.88
CA LEU A 90 -18.70 32.21 51.78
C LEU A 90 -17.83 31.01 51.39
N SER A 91 -17.20 30.40 52.40
CA SER A 91 -16.17 29.37 52.32
C SER A 91 -16.57 28.15 51.47
N SER A 92 -16.35 28.23 50.17
CA SER A 92 -16.14 27.06 49.31
C SER A 92 -14.65 26.70 49.37
N ILE A 93 -14.33 25.41 49.33
CA ILE A 93 -12.94 25.00 49.12
C ILE A 93 -12.62 25.34 47.67
N ARG A 94 -12.07 26.53 47.42
CA ARG A 94 -11.45 26.88 46.14
C ARG A 94 -10.16 26.09 46.00
N ALA A 95 -10.04 25.22 44.99
CA ALA A 95 -8.71 24.79 44.54
C ALA A 95 -7.90 25.99 44.00
N VAL A 96 -8.61 27.04 43.55
CA VAL A 96 -8.06 28.34 43.12
C VAL A 96 -7.21 29.03 44.20
N ASP A 97 -7.46 28.80 45.49
CA ASP A 97 -6.69 29.47 46.56
C ASP A 97 -5.27 28.92 46.74
N ARG A 98 -4.89 27.82 46.05
CA ARG A 98 -3.49 27.31 46.01
C ARG A 98 -2.71 27.73 44.76
N GLY A 99 -3.36 28.35 43.77
CA GLY A 99 -2.73 28.80 42.52
C GLY A 99 -2.15 27.68 41.63
N THR A 100 -2.21 26.42 42.04
CA THR A 100 -1.65 25.27 41.30
C THR A 100 -2.76 24.45 40.65
N PRO A 101 -2.71 24.22 39.32
CA PRO A 101 -3.64 23.32 38.63
C PRO A 101 -3.64 21.91 39.22
N PHE A 102 -4.80 21.27 39.24
CA PHE A 102 -4.92 19.86 39.62
C PHE A 102 -4.64 18.98 38.40
N LYS A 103 -3.71 18.04 38.53
CA LYS A 103 -3.29 17.13 37.46
C LYS A 103 -3.67 15.70 37.77
N PHE A 104 -4.25 15.00 36.80
CA PHE A 104 -4.60 13.58 36.92
C PHE A 104 -4.64 12.90 35.55
N THR A 105 -4.63 11.57 35.54
CA THR A 105 -4.75 10.74 34.33
C THR A 105 -6.22 10.41 34.07
N LEU A 106 -6.74 10.87 32.93
CA LEU A 106 -8.15 10.73 32.56
C LEU A 106 -8.53 9.26 32.30
N GLY A 107 -9.66 8.82 32.85
CA GLY A 107 -10.24 7.50 32.59
C GLY A 107 -9.56 6.33 33.32
N GLN A 108 -8.68 6.61 34.28
CA GLN A 108 -7.99 5.61 35.11
C GLN A 108 -8.57 5.51 36.53
N GLY A 109 -9.71 6.14 36.82
CA GLY A 109 -10.35 6.10 38.13
C GLY A 109 -9.58 6.82 39.24
N GLN A 110 -8.70 7.76 38.87
CA GLN A 110 -8.01 8.65 39.83
C GLN A 110 -8.95 9.72 40.41
N VAL A 111 -10.08 9.96 39.73
CA VAL A 111 -11.14 10.90 40.11
C VAL A 111 -12.49 10.20 40.09
N ILE A 112 -13.54 10.88 40.54
CA ILE A 112 -14.91 10.37 40.47
C ILE A 112 -15.33 10.11 39.00
N LYS A 113 -16.17 9.10 38.77
CA LYS A 113 -16.57 8.69 37.40
C LYS A 113 -17.16 9.84 36.57
N GLY A 114 -17.95 10.72 37.21
CA GLY A 114 -18.52 11.87 36.53
C GLY A 114 -17.49 12.87 36.00
N TRP A 115 -16.29 12.94 36.60
CA TRP A 115 -15.18 13.72 36.07
C TRP A 115 -14.52 13.03 34.88
N ASP A 116 -14.26 11.73 34.98
CA ASP A 116 -13.70 10.94 33.86
C ASP A 116 -14.59 11.02 32.61
N GLU A 117 -15.91 11.01 32.79
CA GLU A 117 -16.87 11.18 31.69
C GLU A 117 -17.01 12.63 31.24
N GLY A 118 -17.13 13.57 32.18
CA GLY A 118 -17.39 14.98 31.89
C GLY A 118 -16.22 15.68 31.20
N ILE A 119 -15.00 15.53 31.73
CA ILE A 119 -13.80 16.24 31.26
C ILE A 119 -13.38 15.77 29.86
N ARG A 120 -13.68 14.52 29.49
CA ARG A 120 -13.48 14.00 28.12
C ARG A 120 -14.27 14.76 27.06
N THR A 121 -15.34 15.46 27.45
CA THR A 121 -16.16 16.27 26.54
C THR A 121 -15.72 17.72 26.43
N MET A 122 -14.71 18.14 27.19
CA MET A 122 -14.27 19.53 27.26
C MET A 122 -13.19 19.82 26.23
N LYS A 123 -13.25 21.01 25.65
CA LYS A 123 -12.20 21.59 24.80
C LYS A 123 -11.16 22.32 25.66
N LYS A 124 -9.99 22.58 25.07
CA LYS A 124 -8.92 23.34 25.76
C LYS A 124 -9.41 24.74 26.14
N GLY A 125 -9.23 25.16 27.38
CA GLY A 125 -9.65 26.46 27.90
C GLY A 125 -11.17 26.59 28.15
N GLU A 126 -11.92 25.50 27.98
CA GLU A 126 -13.36 25.44 28.24
C GLU A 126 -13.64 25.49 29.75
N ASP A 127 -14.70 26.21 30.10
CA ASP A 127 -15.23 26.26 31.47
C ASP A 127 -16.65 25.68 31.49
N ALA A 128 -16.90 24.73 32.39
CA ALA A 128 -18.16 23.99 32.45
C ALA A 128 -18.59 23.66 33.88
N LEU A 129 -19.90 23.82 34.13
CA LEU A 129 -20.55 23.37 35.35
C LEU A 129 -21.09 21.95 35.16
N PHE A 130 -20.52 20.99 35.89
CA PHE A 130 -20.98 19.61 35.95
C PHE A 130 -21.91 19.39 37.15
N THR A 131 -23.11 18.86 36.91
CA THR A 131 -23.99 18.31 37.94
C THR A 131 -23.90 16.79 37.91
N ILE A 132 -23.33 16.21 38.96
CA ILE A 132 -22.92 14.80 39.03
C ILE A 132 -23.80 14.07 40.04
N PRO A 133 -24.62 13.09 39.61
CA PRO A 133 -25.44 12.29 40.52
C PRO A 133 -24.57 11.36 41.39
N PRO A 134 -25.10 10.89 42.54
CA PRO A 134 -24.32 10.12 43.50
C PRO A 134 -23.70 8.84 42.90
N GLU A 135 -24.37 8.19 41.94
CA GLU A 135 -23.91 6.98 41.25
C GLU A 135 -22.59 7.19 40.47
N LEU A 136 -22.34 8.43 40.03
CA LEU A 136 -21.11 8.85 39.34
C LEU A 136 -20.15 9.62 40.26
N ALA A 137 -20.50 9.77 41.54
CA ALA A 137 -19.70 10.44 42.57
C ALA A 137 -19.30 9.45 43.68
N TYR A 138 -19.81 9.63 44.91
CA TYR A 138 -19.45 8.85 46.10
C TYR A 138 -20.53 7.85 46.55
N GLY A 139 -21.60 7.70 45.77
CA GLY A 139 -22.66 6.72 45.97
C GLY A 139 -23.38 6.79 47.32
N GLU A 140 -23.91 5.64 47.73
CA GLU A 140 -24.68 5.43 48.96
C GLU A 140 -23.87 5.72 50.23
N ALA A 141 -22.55 5.54 50.20
CA ALA A 141 -21.70 5.73 51.36
C ALA A 141 -21.31 7.21 51.58
N GLY A 142 -21.26 8.01 50.52
CA GLY A 142 -20.68 9.35 50.56
C GLY A 142 -19.18 9.32 50.86
N SER A 143 -18.63 10.44 51.31
CA SER A 143 -17.27 10.54 51.84
C SER A 143 -17.29 11.37 53.13
N PRO A 144 -17.68 10.76 54.27
CA PRO A 144 -17.78 11.46 55.55
C PRO A 144 -16.44 12.05 56.03
N PRO A 145 -16.45 13.17 56.77
CA PRO A 145 -17.62 13.95 57.20
C PRO A 145 -18.11 14.96 56.14
N THR A 146 -17.38 15.12 55.04
CA THR A 146 -17.55 16.24 54.10
C THR A 146 -18.65 16.02 53.07
N ILE A 147 -18.82 14.78 52.60
CA ILE A 147 -19.81 14.44 51.57
C ILE A 147 -20.78 13.42 52.16
N PRO A 148 -22.07 13.74 52.29
CA PRO A 148 -23.04 12.81 52.85
C PRO A 148 -23.36 11.67 51.87
N PRO A 149 -23.94 10.56 52.38
CA PRO A 149 -24.62 9.54 51.58
C PRO A 149 -25.52 10.12 50.48
N LYS A 150 -25.47 9.54 49.27
CA LYS A 150 -26.35 9.88 48.12
C LYS A 150 -26.32 11.36 47.69
N ALA A 151 -25.20 12.05 47.89
CA ALA A 151 -25.06 13.44 47.50
C ALA A 151 -24.93 13.63 45.98
N THR A 152 -25.76 14.48 45.39
CA THR A 152 -25.51 15.08 44.07
C THR A 152 -24.52 16.24 44.22
N LEU A 153 -23.46 16.26 43.41
CA LEU A 153 -22.41 17.25 43.47
C LEU A 153 -22.46 18.21 42.27
N GLN A 154 -22.06 19.46 42.49
CA GLN A 154 -21.87 20.43 41.41
C GLN A 154 -20.42 20.91 41.41
N PHE A 155 -19.78 20.80 40.25
CA PHE A 155 -18.39 21.21 40.03
C PHE A 155 -18.32 22.21 38.89
N ASP A 156 -17.70 23.34 39.15
CA ASP A 156 -17.29 24.29 38.13
C ASP A 156 -15.83 23.96 37.77
N VAL A 157 -15.57 23.62 36.51
CA VAL A 157 -14.30 23.04 36.06
C VAL A 157 -13.82 23.78 34.81
N GLU A 158 -12.60 24.28 34.87
CA GLU A 158 -11.88 24.86 33.73
C GLU A 158 -10.78 23.88 33.28
N LEU A 159 -10.83 23.43 32.02
CA LEU A 159 -9.81 22.57 31.43
C LEU A 159 -8.69 23.44 30.85
N LEU A 160 -7.52 23.47 31.49
CA LEU A 160 -6.42 24.34 31.06
C LEU A 160 -5.68 23.76 29.86
N SER A 161 -5.27 22.50 29.98
CA SER A 161 -4.53 21.77 28.95
C SER A 161 -4.51 20.28 29.27
N TRP A 162 -4.04 19.47 28.32
CA TRP A 162 -3.68 18.09 28.57
C TRP A 162 -2.38 17.75 27.82
N THR A 163 -1.72 16.70 28.29
CA THR A 163 -0.63 16.07 27.56
C THR A 163 -1.11 14.71 27.08
N SER A 164 -1.05 14.48 25.76
CA SER A 164 -1.48 13.20 25.21
C SER A 164 -0.52 12.09 25.56
N VAL A 165 -1.05 11.03 26.17
CA VAL A 165 -0.27 9.86 26.63
C VAL A 165 -0.88 8.60 26.03
N ASN A 166 -0.14 7.99 25.12
CA ASN A 166 -0.60 6.86 24.32
C ASN A 166 0.24 5.62 24.60
N ASP A 167 -0.41 4.49 24.91
CA ASP A 167 0.25 3.19 24.85
C ASP A 167 0.36 2.72 23.39
N ILE A 168 1.53 2.91 22.79
CA ILE A 168 1.77 2.56 21.39
C ILE A 168 2.03 1.07 21.18
N SER A 169 2.24 0.32 22.28
CA SER A 169 2.45 -1.12 22.28
C SER A 169 1.18 -1.93 22.55
N LYS A 170 0.14 -1.31 23.14
CA LYS A 170 -1.12 -1.91 23.58
C LYS A 170 -0.97 -2.96 24.70
N ASP A 171 0.23 -3.15 25.24
CA ASP A 171 0.56 -4.04 26.36
C ASP A 171 1.16 -3.27 27.56
N GLY A 172 1.11 -1.94 27.52
CA GLY A 172 1.72 -1.02 28.46
C GLY A 172 3.25 -1.04 28.45
N GLY A 173 3.88 -1.58 27.42
CA GLY A 173 5.32 -1.69 27.28
C GLY A 173 6.02 -0.43 26.78
N ILE A 174 5.33 0.40 26.00
CA ILE A 174 5.83 1.68 25.51
C ILE A 174 4.72 2.72 25.67
N ILE A 175 4.89 3.60 26.65
CA ILE A 175 4.00 4.73 26.88
C ILE A 175 4.64 5.97 26.24
N LYS A 176 3.95 6.57 25.26
CA LYS A 176 4.38 7.77 24.54
C LYS A 176 3.65 8.99 25.06
N LYS A 177 4.37 9.90 25.71
CA LYS A 177 3.88 11.21 26.13
C LYS A 177 4.33 12.28 25.16
N ILE A 178 3.40 13.01 24.54
CA ILE A 178 3.73 14.06 23.56
C ILE A 178 4.17 15.34 24.28
N LEU A 179 5.43 15.73 24.14
CA LEU A 179 5.97 16.97 24.72
C LEU A 179 5.80 18.17 23.78
N LYS A 180 5.85 17.93 22.47
CA LYS A 180 5.62 18.91 21.41
C LYS A 180 4.93 18.21 20.24
N GLU A 181 3.81 18.75 19.82
CA GLU A 181 3.09 18.26 18.63
C GLU A 181 3.93 18.44 17.37
N GLY A 182 3.82 17.46 16.47
CA GLY A 182 4.44 17.53 15.15
C GLY A 182 3.51 18.15 14.11
N GLU A 183 4.10 18.49 12.98
CA GLU A 183 3.43 19.02 11.80
C GLU A 183 2.99 17.90 10.85
N LYS A 184 1.94 18.16 10.08
CA LYS A 184 1.37 17.26 9.07
C LYS A 184 0.79 15.96 9.66
N TRP A 185 0.12 15.19 8.81
CA TRP A 185 -0.60 13.97 9.21
C TRP A 185 0.17 12.68 8.91
N GLU A 186 1.28 12.78 8.18
CA GLU A 186 2.04 11.62 7.73
C GLU A 186 2.98 11.09 8.81
N ASN A 187 3.20 9.79 8.80
CA ASN A 187 4.14 9.10 9.67
C ASN A 187 5.13 8.27 8.85
N PRO A 188 6.38 8.10 9.33
CA PRO A 188 7.35 7.21 8.73
C PRO A 188 6.87 5.75 8.61
N LYS A 189 7.26 5.11 7.51
CA LYS A 189 7.04 3.68 7.21
C LYS A 189 8.31 2.88 7.44
N ASP A 190 8.18 1.55 7.39
CA ASP A 190 9.28 0.62 7.64
C ASP A 190 10.55 0.87 6.82
N LEU A 191 10.40 1.26 5.55
CA LEU A 191 11.54 1.49 4.66
C LEU A 191 12.11 2.90 4.77
N ASP A 192 11.38 3.83 5.39
CA ASP A 192 11.78 5.23 5.43
C ASP A 192 13.04 5.40 6.29
N GLU A 193 13.87 6.35 5.89
CA GLU A 193 15.07 6.73 6.63
C GLU A 193 14.74 7.95 7.49
N VAL A 194 14.62 7.74 8.81
CA VAL A 194 14.28 8.80 9.76
C VAL A 194 15.53 9.49 10.28
N ILE A 195 15.41 10.79 10.52
CA ILE A 195 16.41 11.63 11.17
C ILE A 195 15.83 12.03 12.53
N VAL A 196 16.48 11.63 13.63
CA VAL A 196 15.99 11.90 15.00
C VAL A 196 17.06 12.49 15.91
N ASN A 197 16.62 13.21 16.95
CA ASN A 197 17.41 13.45 18.15
C ASN A 197 16.86 12.57 19.27
N PHE A 198 17.70 11.96 20.10
CA PHE A 198 17.20 11.28 21.28
C PHE A 198 18.18 11.31 22.46
N GLU A 199 17.60 11.17 23.65
CA GLU A 199 18.32 11.06 24.91
C GLU A 199 17.61 10.02 25.78
N ALA A 200 18.30 8.93 26.09
CA ALA A 200 17.79 7.83 26.90
C ALA A 200 18.36 7.91 28.33
N ARG A 201 17.48 7.79 29.32
CA ARG A 201 17.79 7.84 30.75
C ARG A 201 17.19 6.65 31.51
N LEU A 202 17.82 6.27 32.61
CA LEU A 202 17.27 5.33 33.60
C LEU A 202 16.32 6.05 34.58
N ASP A 203 15.61 5.28 35.40
CA ASP A 203 14.72 5.82 36.45
C ASP A 203 15.43 6.72 37.47
N ASP A 204 16.74 6.51 37.70
CA ASP A 204 17.58 7.35 38.57
C ASP A 204 18.04 8.66 37.89
N GLY A 205 17.62 8.90 36.64
CA GLY A 205 17.95 10.07 35.84
C GLY A 205 19.29 9.97 35.09
N LYS A 206 20.06 8.89 35.27
CA LYS A 206 21.35 8.68 34.59
C LYS A 206 21.14 8.54 33.09
N VAL A 207 21.85 9.36 32.30
CA VAL A 207 21.89 9.26 30.84
C VAL A 207 22.67 8.01 30.45
N VAL A 208 22.07 7.15 29.63
CA VAL A 208 22.71 5.97 29.06
C VAL A 208 23.13 6.19 27.62
N GLU A 209 22.39 6.99 26.87
CA GLU A 209 22.75 7.34 25.49
C GLU A 209 22.15 8.68 25.11
N LYS A 210 22.88 9.44 24.29
CA LYS A 210 22.41 10.70 23.71
C LYS A 210 23.02 10.86 22.33
N SER A 211 22.16 11.10 21.34
CA SER A 211 22.58 11.32 19.96
C SER A 211 21.77 12.44 19.34
N ASP A 212 22.49 13.36 18.70
CA ASP A 212 21.90 14.43 17.91
C ASP A 212 21.97 14.05 16.43
N ARG A 213 20.82 14.16 15.75
CA ARG A 213 20.66 13.99 14.31
C ARG A 213 21.18 12.65 13.76
N VAL A 214 20.70 11.55 14.35
CA VAL A 214 21.01 10.19 13.87
C VAL A 214 20.06 9.79 12.74
N GLU A 215 20.61 9.16 11.71
CA GLU A 215 19.89 8.60 10.56
C GLU A 215 19.80 7.07 10.68
N PHE A 216 18.60 6.51 10.54
CA PHE A 216 18.40 5.06 10.47
C PHE A 216 17.14 4.67 9.68
N THR A 217 17.16 3.48 9.08
CA THR A 217 15.99 2.86 8.46
C THR A 217 15.05 2.34 9.54
N VAL A 218 13.77 2.71 9.51
CA VAL A 218 12.80 2.36 10.57
C VAL A 218 12.74 0.85 10.84
N LYS A 219 12.77 0.01 9.80
CA LYS A 219 12.73 -1.45 9.90
C LYS A 219 13.97 -2.05 10.57
N ASP A 220 15.14 -1.51 10.27
CA ASP A 220 16.41 -1.98 10.84
C ASP A 220 16.53 -1.55 12.31
N GLY A 221 15.96 -0.38 12.61
CA GLY A 221 15.90 0.20 13.93
C GLY A 221 17.23 0.74 14.44
N TYR A 222 17.17 1.34 15.62
CA TYR A 222 18.32 1.99 16.24
C TYR A 222 18.18 1.98 17.75
N PHE A 223 19.29 1.80 18.47
CA PHE A 223 19.40 1.76 19.94
C PHE A 223 18.58 0.65 20.63
N CYS A 224 17.24 0.70 20.56
CA CYS A 224 16.34 -0.31 21.10
C CYS A 224 15.03 -0.43 20.28
N PRO A 225 14.28 -1.53 20.40
CA PRO A 225 13.03 -1.74 19.63
C PRO A 225 11.97 -0.64 19.79
N ALA A 226 11.98 0.09 20.92
CA ALA A 226 11.02 1.15 21.17
C ALA A 226 11.15 2.34 20.20
N LEU A 227 12.36 2.69 19.73
CA LEU A 227 12.56 3.84 18.83
C LEU A 227 11.81 3.61 17.50
N SER A 228 12.03 2.46 16.85
CA SER A 228 11.35 2.13 15.60
C SER A 228 9.83 2.08 15.72
N LYS A 229 9.31 1.62 16.87
CA LYS A 229 7.87 1.62 17.13
C LYS A 229 7.34 3.03 17.34
N ALA A 230 8.07 3.86 18.08
CA ALA A 230 7.67 5.23 18.36
C ALA A 230 7.64 6.10 17.10
N VAL A 231 8.70 6.08 16.28
CA VAL A 231 8.78 6.94 15.10
C VAL A 231 7.65 6.71 14.09
N LYS A 232 7.14 5.47 13.96
CA LYS A 232 5.96 5.14 13.12
C LYS A 232 4.66 5.80 13.58
N THR A 233 4.63 6.29 14.82
CA THR A 233 3.47 7.00 15.39
C THR A 233 3.73 8.50 15.52
N MET A 234 4.92 8.97 15.13
CA MET A 234 5.34 10.35 15.31
C MET A 234 5.19 11.14 14.01
N LYS A 235 4.79 12.40 14.15
CA LYS A 235 4.73 13.39 13.07
C LYS A 235 6.04 14.14 12.94
N LYS A 236 6.25 14.81 11.80
CA LYS A 236 7.46 15.60 11.57
C LYS A 236 7.57 16.72 12.62
N GLY A 237 8.70 16.82 13.30
CA GLY A 237 8.94 17.79 14.37
C GLY A 237 8.31 17.44 15.73
N GLU A 238 7.63 16.28 15.85
CA GLU A 238 7.07 15.81 17.12
C GLU A 238 8.19 15.46 18.09
N LYS A 239 8.05 15.91 19.34
CA LYS A 239 8.93 15.56 20.44
C LYS A 239 8.15 14.84 21.52
N VAL A 240 8.64 13.70 21.96
CA VAL A 240 7.96 12.82 22.91
C VAL A 240 8.89 12.38 24.03
N LEU A 241 8.29 12.00 25.15
CA LEU A 241 8.92 11.22 26.21
C LEU A 241 8.33 9.82 26.16
N LEU A 242 9.19 8.82 25.98
CA LEU A 242 8.82 7.41 25.99
C LEU A 242 9.17 6.81 27.35
N THR A 243 8.22 6.18 28.02
CA THR A 243 8.47 5.24 29.11
C THR A 243 8.49 3.83 28.54
N VAL A 244 9.66 3.20 28.53
CA VAL A 244 9.93 1.95 27.82
C VAL A 244 10.24 0.85 28.82
N LYS A 245 9.36 -0.15 28.91
CA LYS A 245 9.59 -1.35 29.71
C LYS A 245 10.70 -2.22 29.10
N PRO A 246 11.33 -3.11 29.89
CA PRO A 246 12.52 -3.85 29.46
C PRO A 246 12.36 -4.62 28.15
N GLN A 247 11.19 -5.22 27.88
CA GLN A 247 10.96 -6.00 26.67
C GLN A 247 11.07 -5.20 25.36
N TYR A 248 10.94 -3.87 25.42
CA TYR A 248 11.13 -2.96 24.29
C TYR A 248 12.42 -2.13 24.41
N GLY A 249 13.17 -2.32 25.50
CA GLY A 249 14.52 -1.78 25.74
C GLY A 249 15.57 -2.87 25.54
N PHE A 250 16.24 -3.27 26.62
CA PHE A 250 17.34 -4.25 26.62
C PHE A 250 17.05 -5.56 27.37
N GLY A 251 15.79 -5.77 27.75
CA GLY A 251 15.29 -7.01 28.33
C GLY A 251 15.97 -7.42 29.65
N ASP A 252 15.98 -8.72 29.87
CA ASP A 252 16.60 -9.39 31.02
C ASP A 252 18.14 -9.33 31.01
N LYS A 253 18.75 -9.12 29.84
CA LYS A 253 20.21 -9.06 29.70
C LYS A 253 20.77 -7.67 30.00
N GLY A 254 19.99 -6.61 29.78
CA GLY A 254 20.50 -5.25 29.83
C GLY A 254 21.51 -4.96 28.70
N LYS A 255 22.28 -3.89 28.86
CA LYS A 255 23.32 -3.45 27.92
C LYS A 255 24.60 -3.13 28.72
N PRO A 256 25.75 -3.75 28.45
CA PRO A 256 27.01 -3.34 29.08
C PRO A 256 27.40 -1.93 28.60
N ALA A 257 28.20 -1.22 29.40
CA ALA A 257 28.77 0.06 28.95
C ALA A 257 29.73 -0.17 27.77
N SER A 258 29.68 0.71 26.77
CA SER A 258 30.52 0.64 25.57
C SER A 258 30.92 2.04 25.13
N GLY A 259 32.22 2.35 25.11
CA GLY A 259 32.71 3.67 24.74
C GLY A 259 32.10 4.79 25.61
N TYR A 260 31.31 5.67 24.99
CA TYR A 260 30.61 6.77 25.65
C TYR A 260 29.20 6.41 26.13
N GLU A 261 28.73 5.20 25.86
CA GLU A 261 27.41 4.71 26.22
C GLU A 261 27.41 4.12 27.64
N GLY A 262 26.44 4.53 28.44
CA GLY A 262 26.25 4.03 29.79
C GLY A 262 25.67 2.61 29.80
N ALA A 263 26.02 1.83 30.83
CA ALA A 263 25.40 0.52 31.05
C ALA A 263 23.91 0.66 31.38
N VAL A 264 23.09 -0.22 30.80
CA VAL A 264 21.68 -0.42 31.14
C VAL A 264 21.56 -1.71 31.95
N PRO A 265 21.09 -1.66 33.21
CA PRO A 265 20.90 -2.86 34.01
C PRO A 265 19.88 -3.84 33.40
N PRO A 266 20.00 -5.14 33.69
CA PRO A 266 18.94 -6.12 33.50
C PRO A 266 17.58 -5.63 33.97
N ASN A 267 16.54 -5.80 33.15
CA ASN A 267 15.16 -5.43 33.47
C ASN A 267 14.94 -3.94 33.81
N ALA A 268 15.82 -3.04 33.35
CA ALA A 268 15.65 -1.62 33.56
C ALA A 268 14.58 -1.01 32.63
N THR A 269 13.78 -0.10 33.19
CA THR A 269 12.90 0.81 32.43
C THR A 269 13.73 1.98 31.91
N LEU A 270 13.43 2.43 30.69
CA LEU A 270 14.07 3.59 30.08
C LEU A 270 13.08 4.73 29.89
N HIS A 271 13.55 5.96 30.13
CA HIS A 271 12.87 7.19 29.77
C HIS A 271 13.61 7.83 28.60
N ILE A 272 13.00 7.82 27.42
CA ILE A 272 13.64 8.28 26.18
C ILE A 272 12.95 9.54 25.71
N THR A 273 13.66 10.67 25.74
CA THR A 273 13.22 11.86 25.01
C THR A 273 13.58 11.67 23.55
N LEU A 274 12.61 11.68 22.65
CA LEU A 274 12.79 11.44 21.22
C LEU A 274 12.15 12.57 20.41
N GLU A 275 12.87 13.11 19.44
CA GLU A 275 12.38 14.13 18.51
C GLU A 275 12.57 13.64 17.08
N LEU A 276 11.48 13.56 16.31
CA LEU A 276 11.52 13.18 14.90
C LEU A 276 11.72 14.45 14.05
N LEU A 277 12.90 14.66 13.50
CA LEU A 277 13.20 15.89 12.75
C LEU A 277 12.61 15.86 11.34
N SER A 278 12.84 14.77 10.62
CA SER A 278 12.38 14.54 9.26
C SER A 278 12.62 13.09 8.86
N TRP A 279 12.11 12.67 7.70
CA TRP A 279 12.48 11.40 7.10
C TRP A 279 12.57 11.54 5.57
N LYS A 280 13.27 10.60 4.94
CA LYS A 280 13.30 10.43 3.49
C LYS A 280 12.43 9.22 3.16
N THR A 281 11.41 9.44 2.34
CA THR A 281 10.46 8.39 1.95
C THR A 281 11.18 7.38 1.04
N VAL A 282 11.09 6.09 1.38
CA VAL A 282 11.66 5.00 0.57
C VAL A 282 10.55 4.05 0.15
N SER A 283 10.49 3.78 -1.16
CA SER A 283 9.48 2.90 -1.76
C SER A 283 10.12 1.85 -2.64
N GLU A 284 9.62 0.62 -2.55
CA GLU A 284 9.90 -0.45 -3.50
C GLU A 284 9.06 -0.19 -4.78
N VAL A 285 9.74 -0.04 -5.92
CA VAL A 285 9.09 0.22 -7.23
C VAL A 285 8.66 -1.10 -7.88
N THR A 286 9.37 -2.19 -7.60
CA THR A 286 9.05 -3.54 -8.09
C THR A 286 8.69 -4.47 -6.94
N ASP A 287 7.80 -5.43 -7.19
CA ASP A 287 7.33 -6.40 -6.18
C ASP A 287 8.47 -7.27 -5.61
N ASP A 288 9.50 -7.51 -6.41
CA ASP A 288 10.69 -8.27 -6.02
C ASP A 288 11.76 -7.42 -5.28
N LYS A 289 11.46 -6.15 -5.01
CA LYS A 289 12.28 -5.21 -4.23
C LYS A 289 13.63 -4.88 -4.87
N LYS A 290 13.80 -5.16 -6.16
CA LYS A 290 15.06 -4.94 -6.89
C LYS A 290 15.20 -3.53 -7.45
N VAL A 291 14.12 -2.77 -7.48
CA VAL A 291 14.15 -1.34 -7.79
C VAL A 291 13.62 -0.58 -6.57
N ILE A 292 14.49 0.19 -5.95
CA ILE A 292 14.17 0.97 -4.75
C ILE A 292 14.30 2.45 -5.09
N LYS A 293 13.30 3.23 -4.74
CA LYS A 293 13.28 4.68 -4.89
C LYS A 293 13.31 5.35 -3.52
N LYS A 294 14.27 6.24 -3.30
CA LYS A 294 14.40 7.09 -2.11
C LYS A 294 14.18 8.55 -2.52
N ILE A 295 13.14 9.17 -1.99
CA ILE A 295 12.81 10.57 -2.28
C ILE A 295 13.78 11.47 -1.52
N LEU A 296 14.52 12.29 -2.26
CA LEU A 296 15.43 13.32 -1.72
C LEU A 296 14.74 14.68 -1.62
N LYS A 297 13.86 14.98 -2.58
CA LYS A 297 13.00 16.17 -2.60
C LYS A 297 11.62 15.76 -3.09
N GLU A 298 10.59 16.11 -2.30
CA GLU A 298 9.20 15.89 -2.67
C GLU A 298 8.83 16.69 -3.93
N GLY A 299 8.11 16.02 -4.83
CA GLY A 299 7.52 16.68 -6.00
C GLY A 299 6.19 17.36 -5.68
N GLU A 300 5.75 18.20 -6.61
CA GLU A 300 4.52 18.98 -6.54
C GLU A 300 3.37 18.26 -7.25
N GLY A 301 2.14 18.53 -6.78
CA GLY A 301 0.93 17.95 -7.33
C GLY A 301 0.69 16.48 -6.97
N PHE A 302 -0.37 15.93 -7.57
CA PHE A 302 -0.80 14.55 -7.36
C PHE A 302 -0.60 13.67 -8.60
N GLU A 303 -0.39 14.28 -9.75
CA GLU A 303 -0.24 13.58 -11.03
C GLU A 303 1.13 12.93 -11.17
N ARG A 304 1.15 11.86 -11.97
CA ARG A 304 2.34 11.10 -12.34
C ARG A 304 2.29 10.78 -13.84
N PRO A 305 3.45 10.55 -14.49
CA PRO A 305 3.49 10.05 -15.86
C PRO A 305 2.73 8.73 -15.98
N ASN A 306 1.99 8.53 -17.07
CA ASN A 306 1.38 7.25 -17.44
C ASN A 306 2.21 6.53 -18.52
N GLU A 307 1.81 5.32 -18.91
CA GLU A 307 2.48 4.54 -19.96
C GLU A 307 2.40 5.25 -21.32
N GLY A 308 3.55 5.60 -21.89
CA GLY A 308 3.66 6.39 -23.12
C GLY A 308 3.74 7.90 -22.87
N ALA A 309 3.84 8.36 -21.63
CA ALA A 309 4.08 9.77 -21.34
C ALA A 309 5.47 10.19 -21.86
N VAL A 310 5.57 11.43 -22.33
CA VAL A 310 6.86 12.06 -22.63
C VAL A 310 7.36 12.71 -21.34
N VAL A 311 8.53 12.29 -20.86
CA VAL A 311 9.12 12.77 -19.61
C VAL A 311 10.40 13.54 -19.89
N LYS A 312 10.62 14.63 -19.17
CA LYS A 312 11.83 15.46 -19.22
C LYS A 312 12.49 15.48 -17.85
N LEU A 313 13.74 15.07 -17.79
CA LEU A 313 14.45 14.89 -16.53
C LEU A 313 15.91 15.33 -16.60
N LYS A 314 16.49 15.54 -15.43
CA LYS A 314 17.93 15.55 -15.23
C LYS A 314 18.33 14.23 -14.56
N LEU A 315 19.42 13.61 -15.00
CA LEU A 315 19.87 12.37 -14.41
C LEU A 315 21.38 12.26 -14.29
N ILE A 316 21.80 11.60 -13.21
CA ILE A 316 23.19 11.18 -12.99
C ILE A 316 23.18 9.70 -12.63
N GLY A 317 23.80 8.86 -13.46
CA GLY A 317 24.00 7.44 -13.24
C GLY A 317 25.38 7.16 -12.64
N LYS A 318 25.41 6.43 -11.53
CA LYS A 318 26.61 6.09 -10.74
C LYS A 318 26.72 4.60 -10.46
N LEU A 319 27.95 4.09 -10.44
CA LEU A 319 28.28 2.78 -9.90
C LEU A 319 28.35 2.83 -8.37
N GLN A 320 28.43 1.65 -7.74
CA GLN A 320 28.50 1.52 -6.28
C GLN A 320 29.72 2.23 -5.66
N ASP A 321 30.83 2.34 -6.39
CA ASP A 321 32.03 3.06 -5.97
C ASP A 321 31.93 4.60 -6.15
N GLY A 322 30.80 5.09 -6.66
CA GLY A 322 30.54 6.49 -6.93
C GLY A 322 30.93 6.96 -8.33
N THR A 323 31.51 6.10 -9.17
CA THR A 323 31.90 6.44 -10.54
C THR A 323 30.68 6.83 -11.38
N GLU A 324 30.67 8.05 -11.91
CA GLU A 324 29.63 8.53 -12.81
C GLU A 324 29.82 7.91 -14.21
N PHE A 325 28.82 7.14 -14.67
CA PHE A 325 28.84 6.55 -16.00
C PHE A 325 27.92 7.28 -16.99
N LEU A 326 27.00 8.11 -16.48
CA LEU A 326 26.03 8.86 -17.28
C LEU A 326 25.65 10.16 -16.57
N LYS A 327 25.56 11.26 -17.31
CA LYS A 327 25.04 12.53 -16.81
C LYS A 327 24.33 13.26 -17.95
N LYS A 328 23.05 13.58 -17.78
CA LYS A 328 22.24 14.24 -18.82
C LYS A 328 21.32 15.31 -18.26
N GLY A 329 21.12 16.38 -19.03
CA GLY A 329 20.20 17.48 -18.71
C GLY A 329 20.67 18.40 -17.57
N HIS A 330 21.97 18.37 -17.23
CA HIS A 330 22.54 19.15 -16.13
C HIS A 330 23.36 20.37 -16.59
N ALA A 331 23.75 20.45 -17.87
CA ALA A 331 24.48 21.62 -18.38
C ALA A 331 23.50 22.74 -18.80
N GLU A 332 23.90 24.00 -18.63
CA GLU A 332 23.05 25.18 -18.92
C GLU A 332 22.64 25.29 -20.40
N GLU A 333 23.47 24.77 -21.30
CA GLU A 333 23.24 24.75 -22.76
C GLU A 333 22.64 23.42 -23.26
N GLU A 334 22.48 22.42 -22.39
CA GLU A 334 22.02 21.08 -22.75
C GLU A 334 20.49 20.97 -22.56
N GLU A 335 19.81 20.42 -23.56
CA GLU A 335 18.39 20.10 -23.44
C GLU A 335 18.16 19.06 -22.34
N LEU A 336 17.01 19.15 -21.66
CA LEU A 336 16.60 18.15 -20.68
C LEU A 336 16.57 16.77 -21.36
N PHE A 337 16.97 15.73 -20.63
CA PHE A 337 16.87 14.39 -21.16
C PHE A 337 15.40 14.00 -21.31
N GLU A 338 14.99 13.79 -22.54
CA GLU A 338 13.64 13.39 -22.91
C GLU A 338 13.60 11.92 -23.31
N PHE A 339 12.63 11.18 -22.77
CA PHE A 339 12.28 9.86 -23.26
C PHE A 339 10.78 9.60 -23.09
N LYS A 340 10.28 8.56 -23.76
CA LYS A 340 8.89 8.13 -23.64
C LYS A 340 8.77 6.88 -22.77
N THR A 341 7.93 6.92 -21.73
CA THR A 341 7.76 5.82 -20.79
C THR A 341 7.13 4.59 -21.45
N ASP A 342 7.47 3.39 -20.96
CA ASP A 342 7.07 2.09 -21.56
C ASP A 342 7.45 1.97 -23.05
N GLU A 343 8.48 2.70 -23.49
CA GLU A 343 9.02 2.59 -24.84
C GLU A 343 10.40 1.93 -24.92
N GLU A 344 10.94 1.45 -23.78
CA GLU A 344 12.26 0.80 -23.66
C GLU A 344 13.36 1.65 -24.30
N GLU A 345 13.30 2.97 -24.05
CA GLU A 345 14.33 3.95 -24.41
C GLU A 345 15.42 4.07 -23.35
N VAL A 346 15.09 3.67 -22.12
CA VAL A 346 16.00 3.58 -20.97
C VAL A 346 15.93 2.17 -20.35
N ILE A 347 16.78 1.91 -19.35
CA ILE A 347 16.73 0.67 -18.57
C ILE A 347 15.38 0.54 -17.84
N ASP A 348 14.88 -0.69 -17.73
CA ASP A 348 13.53 -1.00 -17.21
C ASP A 348 13.30 -0.42 -15.80
N GLY A 349 14.31 -0.48 -14.93
CA GLY A 349 14.21 0.05 -13.57
C GLY A 349 14.07 1.57 -13.53
N LEU A 350 14.72 2.30 -14.46
CA LEU A 350 14.59 3.75 -14.56
C LEU A 350 13.20 4.12 -15.09
N ASP A 351 12.73 3.45 -16.14
CA ASP A 351 11.41 3.68 -16.74
C ASP A 351 10.29 3.51 -15.70
N ARG A 352 10.30 2.37 -14.99
CA ARG A 352 9.33 2.07 -13.92
C ARG A 352 9.41 3.05 -12.76
N ALA A 353 10.62 3.44 -12.35
CA ALA A 353 10.78 4.38 -11.26
C ALA A 353 10.18 5.75 -11.61
N VAL A 354 10.42 6.24 -12.83
CA VAL A 354 9.89 7.54 -13.29
C VAL A 354 8.36 7.57 -13.33
N LEU A 355 7.69 6.46 -13.66
CA LEU A 355 6.22 6.35 -13.57
C LEU A 355 5.67 6.57 -12.15
N THR A 356 6.50 6.39 -11.11
CA THR A 356 6.09 6.62 -9.72
C THR A 356 6.40 8.04 -9.21
N MET A 357 7.13 8.84 -9.99
CA MET A 357 7.61 10.16 -9.59
C MET A 357 6.58 11.26 -9.87
N LYS A 358 6.61 12.30 -9.05
CA LYS A 358 5.86 13.55 -9.24
C LYS A 358 6.71 14.60 -9.94
N LYS A 359 6.06 15.60 -10.53
CA LYS A 359 6.74 16.77 -11.12
C LYS A 359 7.60 17.48 -10.06
N GLY A 360 8.86 17.78 -10.36
CA GLY A 360 9.81 18.41 -9.45
C GLY A 360 10.41 17.48 -8.38
N GLU A 361 10.03 16.19 -8.36
CA GLU A 361 10.59 15.19 -7.43
C GLU A 361 12.05 14.92 -7.78
N VAL A 362 12.90 14.91 -6.75
CA VAL A 362 14.28 14.43 -6.85
C VAL A 362 14.38 13.13 -6.06
N ALA A 363 14.85 12.06 -6.70
CA ALA A 363 14.95 10.75 -6.08
C ALA A 363 16.29 10.07 -6.39
N LEU A 364 16.78 9.29 -5.42
CA LEU A 364 17.85 8.34 -5.58
C LEU A 364 17.24 6.96 -5.84
N LEU A 365 17.55 6.39 -7.00
CA LEU A 365 17.14 5.05 -7.40
C LEU A 365 18.29 4.08 -7.18
N THR A 366 18.00 2.92 -6.59
CA THR A 366 18.90 1.76 -6.55
C THR A 366 18.28 0.67 -7.41
N ILE A 367 18.97 0.31 -8.50
CA ILE A 367 18.45 -0.59 -9.54
C ILE A 367 19.36 -1.80 -9.64
N ALA A 368 18.84 -2.97 -9.28
CA ALA A 368 19.56 -4.23 -9.41
C ALA A 368 19.80 -4.60 -10.90
N PRO A 369 20.77 -5.47 -11.20
CA PRO A 369 21.20 -5.72 -12.57
C PRO A 369 20.10 -6.20 -13.51
N GLU A 370 19.11 -6.94 -13.01
CA GLU A 370 18.00 -7.48 -13.78
C GLU A 370 17.08 -6.40 -14.37
N TYR A 371 17.06 -5.23 -13.73
CA TYR A 371 16.32 -4.04 -14.18
C TYR A 371 17.24 -2.95 -14.76
N ALA A 372 18.55 -3.22 -14.82
CA ALA A 372 19.57 -2.32 -15.34
C ALA A 372 20.20 -2.88 -16.63
N PHE A 373 21.51 -3.15 -16.63
CA PHE A 373 22.28 -3.58 -17.80
C PHE A 373 22.46 -5.11 -17.90
N GLY A 374 21.95 -5.87 -16.92
CA GLY A 374 21.97 -7.33 -16.93
C GLY A 374 23.37 -7.93 -16.86
N SER A 375 23.54 -9.09 -17.50
CA SER A 375 24.77 -9.90 -17.44
C SER A 375 25.83 -9.53 -18.48
N SER A 376 25.67 -8.40 -19.17
CA SER A 376 26.57 -7.96 -20.21
C SER A 376 27.20 -6.63 -19.82
N GLU A 377 28.45 -6.44 -20.24
CA GLU A 377 29.11 -5.16 -20.11
C GLU A 377 28.38 -4.11 -20.98
N SER A 378 28.23 -2.89 -20.46
CA SER A 378 27.55 -1.82 -21.17
C SER A 378 28.41 -0.55 -21.18
N PRO A 379 29.00 -0.19 -22.33
CA PRO A 379 29.66 1.10 -22.49
C PRO A 379 28.63 2.24 -22.39
N GLN A 380 28.85 3.15 -21.44
CA GLN A 380 28.09 4.38 -21.29
C GLN A 380 28.98 5.58 -21.65
N GLU A 381 28.40 6.77 -21.69
CA GLU A 381 29.07 7.98 -22.18
C GLU A 381 30.34 8.34 -21.39
N LEU A 382 30.31 8.15 -20.07
CA LEU A 382 31.41 8.55 -19.18
C LEU A 382 32.25 7.36 -18.70
N ALA A 383 31.65 6.18 -18.58
CA ALA A 383 32.33 4.98 -18.10
C ALA A 383 31.65 3.71 -18.62
N VAL A 384 32.32 2.57 -18.44
CA VAL A 384 31.76 1.26 -18.75
C VAL A 384 31.09 0.68 -17.50
N VAL A 385 29.85 0.21 -17.65
CA VAL A 385 29.14 -0.50 -16.58
C VAL A 385 29.46 -1.99 -16.66
N PRO A 386 30.08 -2.60 -15.63
CA PRO A 386 30.39 -4.02 -15.63
C PRO A 386 29.13 -4.90 -15.63
N PRO A 387 29.23 -6.16 -16.11
CA PRO A 387 28.17 -7.15 -15.98
C PRO A 387 27.67 -7.30 -14.55
N ASN A 388 26.36 -7.52 -14.38
CA ASN A 388 25.71 -7.75 -13.09
C ASN A 388 25.92 -6.63 -12.06
N SER A 389 26.08 -5.39 -12.50
CA SER A 389 26.24 -4.23 -11.61
C SER A 389 24.89 -3.68 -11.16
N THR A 390 24.73 -3.48 -9.85
CA THR A 390 23.69 -2.60 -9.30
C THR A 390 24.09 -1.16 -9.58
N VAL A 391 23.17 -0.37 -10.12
CA VAL A 391 23.42 1.02 -10.49
C VAL A 391 22.55 1.97 -9.67
N TYR A 392 23.08 3.17 -9.48
CA TYR A 392 22.43 4.22 -8.71
C TYR A 392 22.10 5.38 -9.64
N TYR A 393 20.87 5.88 -9.61
CA TYR A 393 20.48 7.05 -10.38
C TYR A 393 19.96 8.14 -9.47
N GLU A 394 20.56 9.32 -9.55
CA GLU A 394 19.94 10.55 -9.06
C GLU A 394 19.11 11.14 -10.19
N VAL A 395 17.79 11.24 -9.99
CA VAL A 395 16.83 11.67 -11.02
C VAL A 395 16.02 12.84 -10.51
N GLU A 396 15.94 13.91 -11.30
CA GLU A 396 15.01 15.02 -11.13
C GLU A 396 13.97 14.96 -12.25
N LEU A 397 12.71 14.65 -11.93
CA LEU A 397 11.62 14.69 -12.90
C LEU A 397 11.15 16.14 -13.09
N VAL A 398 11.63 16.85 -14.10
CA VAL A 398 11.37 18.28 -14.30
C VAL A 398 9.94 18.52 -14.79
N SER A 399 9.50 17.75 -15.79
CA SER A 399 8.15 17.84 -16.35
C SER A 399 7.77 16.56 -17.09
N PHE A 400 6.48 16.36 -17.32
CA PHE A 400 5.97 15.29 -18.17
C PHE A 400 4.68 15.71 -18.87
N GLU A 401 4.42 15.07 -20.01
CA GLU A 401 3.17 15.15 -20.76
C GLU A 401 2.60 13.73 -20.85
N LYS A 402 1.42 13.51 -20.25
CA LYS A 402 0.78 12.20 -20.23
C LYS A 402 0.39 11.77 -21.65
N ASP A 403 0.51 10.48 -21.93
CA ASP A 403 -0.11 9.88 -23.12
C ASP A 403 -1.62 10.03 -22.98
N LYS A 404 -2.30 10.39 -24.08
CA LYS A 404 -3.76 10.43 -24.09
C LYS A 404 -4.30 9.02 -23.89
N GLU A 405 -5.26 8.86 -22.98
CA GLU A 405 -5.92 7.56 -22.78
C GLU A 405 -7.06 7.38 -23.78
N SER A 406 -7.47 6.13 -24.01
CA SER A 406 -8.44 5.81 -25.07
C SER A 406 -9.79 6.52 -24.87
N TRP A 407 -10.19 6.87 -23.65
CA TRP A 407 -11.44 7.61 -23.42
C TRP A 407 -11.30 9.13 -23.64
N ASP A 408 -10.07 9.68 -23.59
CA ASP A 408 -9.80 11.09 -23.85
C ASP A 408 -9.64 11.40 -25.35
N MET A 409 -9.59 10.35 -26.18
CA MET A 409 -9.48 10.45 -27.64
C MET A 409 -10.85 10.39 -28.31
N ASN A 410 -11.06 11.24 -29.31
CA ASN A 410 -12.19 11.08 -30.23
C ASN A 410 -11.95 9.91 -31.22
N THR A 411 -12.96 9.54 -32.01
CA THR A 411 -12.87 8.41 -32.95
C THR A 411 -11.75 8.56 -33.98
N GLU A 412 -11.53 9.77 -34.51
CA GLU A 412 -10.50 10.06 -35.50
C GLU A 412 -9.10 9.94 -34.90
N GLU A 413 -8.89 10.52 -33.73
CA GLU A 413 -7.63 10.43 -32.97
C GLU A 413 -7.28 8.98 -32.62
N LYS A 414 -8.27 8.13 -32.28
CA LYS A 414 -8.05 6.70 -32.03
C LYS A 414 -7.51 5.96 -33.26
N ILE A 415 -8.10 6.22 -34.42
CA ILE A 415 -7.71 5.58 -35.68
C ILE A 415 -6.31 6.05 -36.08
N GLU A 416 -6.02 7.35 -35.97
CA GLU A 416 -4.70 7.91 -36.24
C GLU A 416 -3.64 7.35 -35.28
N ALA A 417 -3.90 7.33 -33.97
CA ALA A 417 -3.01 6.77 -32.96
C ALA A 417 -2.71 5.29 -33.20
N ALA A 418 -3.73 4.49 -33.56
CA ALA A 418 -3.56 3.09 -33.95
C ALA A 418 -2.69 2.96 -35.21
N GLY A 419 -2.90 3.81 -36.21
CA GLY A 419 -2.09 3.89 -37.42
C GLY A 419 -0.62 4.16 -37.11
N LYS A 420 -0.33 5.17 -36.28
CA LYS A 420 1.02 5.52 -35.83
C LYS A 420 1.69 4.36 -35.10
N LYS A 421 1.00 3.73 -34.14
CA LYS A 421 1.53 2.57 -33.39
C LYS A 421 1.80 1.36 -34.29
N LYS A 422 0.99 1.12 -35.31
CA LYS A 422 1.25 0.09 -36.31
C LYS A 422 2.54 0.38 -37.09
N GLU A 423 2.79 1.61 -37.51
CA GLU A 423 4.02 1.97 -38.24
C GLU A 423 5.28 1.89 -37.34
N GLU A 424 5.19 2.28 -36.07
CA GLU A 424 6.26 2.03 -35.09
C GLU A 424 6.56 0.52 -34.95
N GLY A 425 5.50 -0.31 -34.87
CA GLY A 425 5.62 -1.76 -34.87
C GLY A 425 6.29 -2.30 -36.14
N ASN A 426 5.99 -1.74 -37.31
CA ASN A 426 6.61 -2.12 -38.58
C ASN A 426 8.11 -1.79 -38.59
N ALA A 427 8.50 -0.62 -38.07
CA ALA A 427 9.90 -0.23 -37.95
C ALA A 427 10.68 -1.20 -37.03
N LEU A 428 10.10 -1.53 -35.86
CA LEU A 428 10.70 -2.50 -34.92
C LEU A 428 10.79 -3.91 -35.50
N PHE A 429 9.78 -4.33 -36.26
CA PHE A 429 9.79 -5.63 -36.94
C PHE A 429 10.94 -5.72 -37.96
N LYS A 430 11.15 -4.65 -38.74
CA LYS A 430 12.28 -4.55 -39.68
C LYS A 430 13.64 -4.56 -38.96
N ALA A 431 13.71 -3.97 -37.77
CA ALA A 431 14.89 -4.00 -36.91
C ALA A 431 15.11 -5.35 -36.18
N GLY A 432 14.27 -6.37 -36.41
CA GLY A 432 14.38 -7.68 -35.77
C GLY A 432 13.92 -7.72 -34.30
N LYS A 433 13.38 -6.61 -33.77
CA LYS A 433 12.91 -6.50 -32.38
C LYS A 433 11.46 -6.98 -32.25
N TYR A 434 11.24 -8.28 -32.46
CA TYR A 434 9.89 -8.86 -32.58
C TYR A 434 9.01 -8.72 -31.33
N ALA A 435 9.58 -8.84 -30.13
CA ALA A 435 8.83 -8.67 -28.88
C ALA A 435 8.30 -7.23 -28.73
N ARG A 436 9.12 -6.23 -29.08
CA ARG A 436 8.71 -4.81 -29.05
C ARG A 436 7.69 -4.50 -30.13
N ALA A 437 7.88 -5.04 -31.34
CA ALA A 437 6.92 -4.90 -32.43
C ALA A 437 5.54 -5.45 -32.01
N SER A 438 5.51 -6.63 -31.36
CA SER A 438 4.29 -7.24 -30.80
C SER A 438 3.54 -6.29 -29.88
N LYS A 439 4.21 -5.70 -28.88
CA LYS A 439 3.60 -4.73 -27.94
C LYS A 439 2.97 -3.54 -28.66
N ARG A 440 3.64 -3.00 -29.70
CA ARG A 440 3.11 -1.87 -30.47
C ARG A 440 1.85 -2.22 -31.26
N TYR A 441 1.79 -3.39 -31.87
CA TYR A 441 0.57 -3.85 -32.53
C TYR A 441 -0.58 -4.11 -31.54
N GLU A 442 -0.27 -4.61 -30.34
CA GLU A 442 -1.27 -4.81 -29.27
C GLU A 442 -1.85 -3.48 -28.79
N LYS A 443 -1.00 -2.47 -28.54
CA LYS A 443 -1.43 -1.11 -28.19
C LYS A 443 -2.26 -0.47 -29.32
N ALA A 444 -1.86 -0.68 -30.58
CA ALA A 444 -2.63 -0.21 -31.75
C ALA A 444 -4.05 -0.80 -31.79
N VAL A 445 -4.20 -2.10 -31.60
CA VAL A 445 -5.53 -2.76 -31.58
C VAL A 445 -6.37 -2.27 -30.40
N LYS A 446 -5.76 -2.05 -29.22
CA LYS A 446 -6.45 -1.58 -28.02
C LYS A 446 -7.14 -0.22 -28.22
N TYR A 447 -6.55 0.70 -28.99
CA TYR A 447 -7.17 2.00 -29.28
C TYR A 447 -8.48 1.89 -30.08
N ILE A 448 -8.61 0.85 -30.89
CA ILE A 448 -9.73 0.69 -31.83
C ILE A 448 -10.62 -0.52 -31.51
N ASP A 449 -10.40 -1.20 -30.38
CA ASP A 449 -11.11 -2.44 -30.06
C ASP A 449 -12.61 -2.19 -29.86
N TYR A 450 -12.95 -1.16 -29.07
CA TYR A 450 -14.31 -0.69 -28.84
C TYR A 450 -14.75 0.30 -29.91
N ASP A 451 -15.61 -0.14 -30.84
CA ASP A 451 -16.07 0.62 -32.00
C ASP A 451 -17.54 1.05 -31.91
N THR A 452 -18.13 1.05 -30.71
CA THR A 452 -19.55 1.41 -30.49
C THR A 452 -19.88 2.83 -30.93
N SER A 453 -18.94 3.76 -30.82
CA SER A 453 -19.07 5.17 -31.21
C SER A 453 -18.62 5.47 -32.65
N PHE A 454 -18.23 4.45 -33.43
CA PHE A 454 -17.61 4.63 -34.74
C PHE A 454 -18.69 4.74 -35.82
N SER A 455 -18.50 5.64 -36.79
CA SER A 455 -19.33 5.65 -38.00
C SER A 455 -19.09 4.37 -38.82
N GLU A 456 -19.97 4.07 -39.78
CA GLU A 456 -19.77 2.90 -40.64
C GLU A 456 -18.49 2.98 -41.49
N GLU A 457 -18.02 4.19 -41.81
CA GLU A 457 -16.74 4.37 -42.51
C GLU A 457 -15.55 4.16 -41.57
N ASP A 458 -15.62 4.69 -40.35
CA ASP A 458 -14.60 4.50 -39.31
C ASP A 458 -14.46 3.03 -38.92
N LYS A 459 -15.58 2.29 -38.86
CA LYS A 459 -15.59 0.84 -38.62
C LYS A 459 -14.86 0.09 -39.72
N LYS A 460 -14.98 0.50 -40.99
CA LYS A 460 -14.20 -0.12 -42.09
C LYS A 460 -12.72 0.15 -41.92
N GLN A 461 -12.33 1.41 -41.65
CA GLN A 461 -10.93 1.77 -41.44
C GLN A 461 -10.32 1.02 -40.23
N SER A 462 -11.06 0.98 -39.12
CA SER A 462 -10.72 0.21 -37.92
C SER A 462 -10.55 -1.27 -38.22
N LYS A 463 -11.48 -1.90 -38.96
CA LYS A 463 -11.36 -3.32 -39.37
C LYS A 463 -10.09 -3.59 -40.16
N VAL A 464 -9.77 -2.75 -41.14
CA VAL A 464 -8.54 -2.89 -41.95
C VAL A 464 -7.29 -2.78 -41.06
N LEU A 465 -7.27 -1.82 -40.13
CA LEU A 465 -6.19 -1.67 -39.16
C LEU A 465 -6.08 -2.86 -38.20
N LYS A 466 -7.19 -3.35 -37.65
CA LYS A 466 -7.25 -4.54 -36.77
C LYS A 466 -6.66 -5.76 -37.47
N VAL A 467 -7.07 -6.01 -38.73
CA VAL A 467 -6.55 -7.11 -39.54
C VAL A 467 -5.04 -6.98 -39.74
N ALA A 468 -4.57 -5.79 -40.16
CA ALA A 468 -3.15 -5.55 -40.39
C ALA A 468 -2.30 -5.74 -39.12
N CYS A 469 -2.72 -5.16 -37.99
CA CYS A 469 -2.03 -5.28 -36.70
C CYS A 469 -2.01 -6.72 -36.19
N ASN A 470 -3.14 -7.44 -36.21
CA ASN A 470 -3.19 -8.83 -35.75
C ASN A 470 -2.34 -9.75 -36.65
N LEU A 471 -2.36 -9.55 -37.97
CA LEU A 471 -1.50 -10.28 -38.88
C LEU A 471 -0.01 -10.03 -38.57
N ASN A 472 0.39 -8.76 -38.47
CA ASN A 472 1.78 -8.41 -38.19
C ASN A 472 2.23 -8.90 -36.80
N ASN A 473 1.35 -8.84 -35.81
CA ASN A 473 1.60 -9.41 -34.49
C ASN A 473 1.75 -10.95 -34.57
N ALA A 474 0.89 -11.66 -35.30
CA ALA A 474 1.04 -13.10 -35.51
C ALA A 474 2.40 -13.45 -36.14
N ALA A 475 2.89 -12.64 -37.07
CA ALA A 475 4.24 -12.81 -37.62
C ALA A 475 5.33 -12.61 -36.55
N CYS A 476 5.17 -11.66 -35.62
CA CYS A 476 6.06 -11.50 -34.47
C CYS A 476 6.04 -12.74 -33.57
N LYS A 477 4.85 -13.23 -33.19
CA LYS A 477 4.70 -14.41 -32.33
C LYS A 477 5.31 -15.67 -32.95
N LEU A 478 5.16 -15.87 -34.27
CA LEU A 478 5.84 -16.95 -35.00
C LEU A 478 7.38 -16.86 -34.89
N LYS A 479 7.95 -15.64 -35.01
CA LYS A 479 9.40 -15.42 -34.85
C LYS A 479 9.87 -15.64 -33.41
N LEU A 480 9.04 -15.31 -32.43
CA LEU A 480 9.28 -15.54 -31.01
C LEU A 480 8.99 -16.98 -30.55
N LYS A 481 8.54 -17.85 -31.47
CA LYS A 481 8.11 -19.23 -31.18
C LYS A 481 6.93 -19.35 -30.21
N ASP A 482 6.15 -18.28 -30.04
CA ASP A 482 4.89 -18.31 -29.32
C ASP A 482 3.76 -18.71 -30.27
N TYR A 483 3.71 -20.01 -30.58
CA TYR A 483 2.80 -20.54 -31.59
C TYR A 483 1.34 -20.48 -31.16
N LYS A 484 1.05 -20.59 -29.86
CA LYS A 484 -0.32 -20.50 -29.32
C LYS A 484 -0.89 -19.10 -29.52
N GLN A 485 -0.13 -18.05 -29.22
CA GLN A 485 -0.60 -16.69 -29.47
C GLN A 485 -0.71 -16.38 -30.97
N ALA A 486 0.21 -16.89 -31.80
CA ALA A 486 0.13 -16.74 -33.25
C ALA A 486 -1.18 -17.33 -33.81
N GLU A 487 -1.56 -18.53 -33.36
CA GLU A 487 -2.82 -19.20 -33.73
C GLU A 487 -4.03 -18.34 -33.35
N LYS A 488 -4.12 -17.90 -32.10
CA LYS A 488 -5.21 -17.04 -31.62
C LYS A 488 -5.36 -15.74 -32.41
N LEU A 489 -4.24 -15.08 -32.72
CA LEU A 489 -4.25 -13.83 -33.51
C LEU A 489 -4.72 -14.07 -34.94
N CYS A 490 -4.30 -15.16 -35.58
CA CYS A 490 -4.78 -15.51 -36.91
C CYS A 490 -6.26 -15.92 -36.92
N SER A 491 -6.72 -16.64 -35.89
CA SER A 491 -8.13 -16.98 -35.73
C SER A 491 -9.01 -15.72 -35.63
N LYS A 492 -8.60 -14.72 -34.84
CA LYS A 492 -9.27 -13.39 -34.80
C LYS A 492 -9.33 -12.70 -36.17
N VAL A 493 -8.28 -12.81 -36.99
CA VAL A 493 -8.29 -12.24 -38.35
C VAL A 493 -9.29 -12.98 -39.24
N LEU A 494 -9.40 -14.30 -39.11
CA LEU A 494 -10.31 -15.12 -39.91
C LEU A 494 -11.79 -14.98 -39.50
N GLU A 495 -12.06 -14.57 -38.26
CA GLU A 495 -13.40 -14.15 -37.83
C GLU A 495 -13.87 -12.89 -38.57
N ILE A 496 -12.94 -11.96 -38.87
CA ILE A 496 -13.23 -10.74 -39.64
C ILE A 496 -13.19 -11.03 -41.15
N GLU A 497 -12.15 -11.72 -41.62
CA GLU A 497 -11.87 -12.03 -43.01
C GLU A 497 -11.63 -13.54 -43.21
N GLY A 498 -12.70 -14.32 -43.30
CA GLY A 498 -12.61 -15.80 -43.40
C GLY A 498 -11.90 -16.36 -44.63
N ARG A 499 -11.55 -15.49 -45.59
CA ARG A 499 -10.79 -15.80 -46.82
C ARG A 499 -9.37 -15.21 -46.83
N ASN A 500 -8.85 -14.72 -45.70
CA ASN A 500 -7.51 -14.15 -45.64
C ASN A 500 -6.41 -15.23 -45.75
N VAL A 501 -5.77 -15.32 -46.91
CA VAL A 501 -4.72 -16.31 -47.22
C VAL A 501 -3.52 -16.19 -46.27
N LYS A 502 -3.13 -14.97 -45.87
CA LYS A 502 -2.00 -14.75 -44.96
C LYS A 502 -2.28 -15.27 -43.55
N ALA A 503 -3.51 -15.12 -43.07
CA ALA A 503 -3.92 -15.64 -41.77
C ALA A 503 -3.97 -17.17 -41.77
N LEU A 504 -4.58 -17.78 -42.80
CA LEU A 504 -4.59 -19.24 -42.98
C LEU A 504 -3.16 -19.82 -43.03
N TYR A 505 -2.30 -19.19 -43.83
CA TYR A 505 -0.91 -19.59 -43.96
C TYR A 505 -0.15 -19.52 -42.62
N ARG A 506 -0.22 -18.38 -41.92
CA ARG A 506 0.48 -18.19 -40.63
C ARG A 506 -0.08 -19.08 -39.52
N ARG A 507 -1.40 -19.33 -39.51
CA ARG A 507 -2.03 -20.25 -38.55
C ARG A 507 -1.61 -21.70 -38.79
N ALA A 508 -1.53 -22.11 -40.06
CA ALA A 508 -0.98 -23.41 -40.41
C ALA A 508 0.48 -23.57 -39.96
N GLN A 509 1.31 -22.52 -40.10
CA GLN A 509 2.68 -22.53 -39.57
C GLN A 509 2.72 -22.72 -38.06
N ALA A 510 1.80 -22.10 -37.31
CA ALA A 510 1.67 -22.30 -35.87
C ALA A 510 1.26 -23.75 -35.53
N TYR A 511 0.22 -24.28 -36.18
CA TYR A 511 -0.25 -25.66 -36.00
C TYR A 511 0.83 -26.70 -36.31
N ILE A 512 1.62 -26.49 -37.37
CA ILE A 512 2.78 -27.34 -37.72
C ILE A 512 3.81 -27.43 -36.59
N GLN A 513 3.97 -26.38 -35.79
CA GLN A 513 4.90 -26.34 -34.66
C GLN A 513 4.26 -26.86 -33.36
N LEU A 514 2.94 -26.71 -33.21
CA LEU A 514 2.15 -27.29 -32.12
C LEU A 514 1.86 -28.79 -32.32
N ALA A 515 2.22 -29.34 -33.49
CA ALA A 515 1.94 -30.72 -33.92
C ALA A 515 0.45 -31.03 -34.19
N ASP A 516 -0.37 -30.00 -34.41
CA ASP A 516 -1.77 -30.12 -34.83
C ASP A 516 -1.87 -30.26 -36.37
N LEU A 517 -1.32 -31.36 -36.90
CA LEU A 517 -1.08 -31.51 -38.34
C LEU A 517 -2.36 -31.53 -39.18
N ASP A 518 -3.47 -32.05 -38.66
CA ASP A 518 -4.75 -32.10 -39.36
C ASP A 518 -5.35 -30.70 -39.55
N LEU A 519 -5.26 -29.85 -38.52
CA LEU A 519 -5.71 -28.45 -38.59
C LEU A 519 -4.83 -27.64 -39.54
N ALA A 520 -3.52 -27.90 -39.54
CA ALA A 520 -2.60 -27.29 -40.51
C ALA A 520 -2.95 -27.69 -41.96
N GLU A 521 -3.32 -28.95 -42.21
CA GLU A 521 -3.71 -29.40 -43.55
C GLU A 521 -4.98 -28.69 -44.02
N LEU A 522 -5.96 -28.52 -43.12
CA LEU A 522 -7.21 -27.84 -43.42
C LEU A 522 -6.96 -26.38 -43.83
N ASP A 523 -6.16 -25.65 -43.07
CA ASP A 523 -5.85 -24.24 -43.36
C ASP A 523 -5.05 -24.08 -44.66
N ILE A 524 -4.08 -24.97 -44.93
CA ILE A 524 -3.28 -24.94 -46.16
C ILE A 524 -4.15 -25.26 -47.38
N LYS A 525 -5.03 -26.26 -47.32
CA LYS A 525 -5.95 -26.57 -48.41
C LYS A 525 -6.88 -25.41 -48.69
N LYS A 526 -7.49 -24.82 -47.65
CA LYS A 526 -8.34 -23.64 -47.78
C LYS A 526 -7.57 -22.45 -48.38
N ALA A 527 -6.30 -22.27 -48.02
CA ALA A 527 -5.46 -21.23 -48.61
C ALA A 527 -5.19 -21.48 -50.10
N LEU A 528 -4.92 -22.73 -50.51
CA LEU A 528 -4.70 -23.11 -51.91
C LEU A 528 -5.99 -23.12 -52.75
N GLU A 529 -7.16 -23.33 -52.14
CA GLU A 529 -8.45 -23.15 -52.82
C GLU A 529 -8.69 -21.68 -53.20
N ILE A 530 -8.22 -20.74 -52.37
CA ILE A 530 -8.36 -19.30 -52.58
C ILE A 530 -7.29 -18.77 -53.54
N ASP A 531 -6.02 -19.17 -53.32
CA ASP A 531 -4.89 -18.79 -54.17
C ASP A 531 -4.07 -20.04 -54.58
N PRO A 532 -4.49 -20.73 -55.66
CA PRO A 532 -3.84 -21.96 -56.13
C PRO A 532 -2.40 -21.78 -56.58
N ASN A 533 -1.94 -20.55 -56.83
CA ASN A 533 -0.60 -20.27 -57.34
C ASN A 533 0.36 -19.77 -56.26
N ASN A 534 -0.08 -19.71 -55.00
CA ASN A 534 0.73 -19.26 -53.90
C ASN A 534 1.93 -20.19 -53.66
N ARG A 535 3.14 -19.70 -53.98
CA ARG A 535 4.39 -20.47 -53.85
C ARG A 535 4.69 -20.83 -52.39
N ASP A 536 4.48 -19.90 -51.47
CA ASP A 536 4.84 -20.09 -50.05
C ASP A 536 3.93 -21.13 -49.39
N VAL A 537 2.63 -21.08 -49.67
CA VAL A 537 1.66 -22.08 -49.19
C VAL A 537 1.97 -23.47 -49.76
N LYS A 538 2.33 -23.57 -51.05
CA LYS A 538 2.74 -24.86 -51.66
C LYS A 538 3.99 -25.44 -51.00
N LEU A 539 4.97 -24.59 -50.69
CA LEU A 539 6.19 -25.02 -50.01
C LEU A 539 5.88 -25.52 -48.60
N GLU A 540 5.07 -24.79 -47.85
CA GLU A 540 4.64 -25.19 -46.50
C GLU A 540 3.81 -26.48 -46.52
N TYR A 541 2.99 -26.70 -47.56
CA TYR A 541 2.25 -27.95 -47.73
C TYR A 541 3.20 -29.15 -47.90
N LYS A 542 4.29 -28.97 -48.63
CA LYS A 542 5.34 -29.99 -48.76
C LYS A 542 5.97 -30.29 -47.39
N THR A 543 6.34 -29.25 -46.64
CA THR A 543 6.88 -29.37 -45.28
C THR A 543 5.91 -30.11 -44.35
N LEU A 544 4.61 -29.79 -44.42
CA LEU A 544 3.57 -30.48 -43.65
C LEU A 544 3.51 -31.97 -43.97
N LYS A 545 3.52 -32.33 -45.27
CA LYS A 545 3.49 -33.75 -45.69
C LYS A 545 4.73 -34.52 -45.26
N GLU A 546 5.89 -33.87 -45.22
CA GLU A 546 7.11 -34.47 -44.67
C GLU A 546 6.98 -34.70 -43.16
N LYS A 547 6.49 -33.71 -42.39
CA LYS A 547 6.23 -33.87 -40.95
C LYS A 547 5.18 -34.95 -40.65
N MET A 548 4.10 -35.04 -41.41
CA MET A 548 3.10 -36.11 -41.27
C MET A 548 3.70 -37.49 -41.46
N LYS A 549 4.54 -37.67 -42.48
CA LYS A 549 5.25 -38.95 -42.69
C LYS A 549 6.17 -39.29 -41.52
N GLU A 550 6.88 -38.30 -40.99
CA GLU A 550 7.74 -38.49 -39.83
C GLU A 550 6.94 -38.85 -38.57
N PHE A 551 5.83 -38.15 -38.33
CA PHE A 551 4.93 -38.40 -37.21
C PHE A 551 4.34 -39.82 -37.27
N ASN A 552 3.76 -40.20 -38.41
CA ASN A 552 3.20 -41.54 -38.61
C ASN A 552 4.26 -42.64 -38.46
N LYS A 553 5.49 -42.38 -38.91
CA LYS A 553 6.61 -43.33 -38.73
C LYS A 553 7.00 -43.47 -37.27
N LYS A 554 6.99 -42.39 -36.48
CA LYS A 554 7.25 -42.42 -35.04
C LYS A 554 6.12 -43.14 -34.30
N GLU A 555 4.87 -42.85 -34.65
CA GLU A 555 3.69 -43.46 -34.06
C GLU A 555 3.62 -44.97 -34.35
N ALA A 556 3.86 -45.39 -35.60
CA ALA A 556 3.94 -46.81 -35.95
C ALA A 556 5.05 -47.56 -35.18
N LYS A 557 6.22 -46.92 -34.98
CA LYS A 557 7.29 -47.48 -34.15
C LYS A 557 6.90 -47.55 -32.68
N PHE A 558 6.24 -46.52 -32.16
CA PHE A 558 5.79 -46.46 -30.77
C PHE A 558 4.77 -47.56 -30.47
N TYR A 559 3.71 -47.68 -31.28
CA TYR A 559 2.73 -48.76 -31.13
C TYR A 559 3.33 -50.13 -31.39
N GLY A 560 4.23 -50.28 -32.36
CA GLY A 560 4.94 -51.54 -32.59
C GLY A 560 5.74 -51.99 -31.36
N ASN A 561 6.45 -51.07 -30.71
CA ASN A 561 7.19 -51.34 -29.48
C ASN A 561 6.27 -51.63 -28.28
N MET A 562 5.16 -50.91 -28.17
CA MET A 562 4.18 -51.12 -27.09
C MET A 562 3.49 -52.48 -27.22
N PHE A 563 3.10 -52.87 -28.44
CA PHE A 563 2.51 -54.18 -28.75
C PHE A 563 3.51 -55.33 -28.48
N ALA A 564 4.78 -55.15 -28.86
CA ALA A 564 5.85 -56.12 -28.56
C ALA A 564 6.13 -56.29 -27.05
N LYS A 565 5.80 -55.29 -26.23
CA LYS A 565 5.95 -55.34 -24.78
C LYS A 565 4.75 -55.99 -24.09
N LEU A 566 3.53 -55.71 -24.56
CA LEU A 566 2.28 -56.37 -24.11
C LEU A 566 2.29 -57.87 -24.41
N THR A 567 2.74 -58.26 -25.60
CA THR A 567 2.89 -59.68 -25.97
C THR A 567 3.97 -60.42 -25.17
N LYS A 568 4.92 -59.71 -24.56
CA LYS A 568 5.91 -60.28 -23.63
C LYS A 568 5.41 -60.34 -22.18
N SER A 569 4.39 -59.59 -21.80
CA SER A 569 3.77 -59.67 -20.47
C SER A 569 2.66 -60.73 -20.38
N ASP A 570 2.11 -61.17 -21.51
CA ASP A 570 1.02 -62.17 -21.58
C ASP A 570 1.52 -63.61 -21.86
N SER A 571 2.82 -63.88 -21.77
CA SER A 571 3.32 -65.27 -21.82
C SER A 571 3.23 -65.92 -20.42
N PRO A 572 2.38 -66.94 -20.21
CA PRO A 572 2.30 -67.65 -18.94
C PRO A 572 3.54 -68.52 -18.75
N ASP A 573 4.21 -68.36 -17.61
CA ASP A 573 5.21 -69.31 -17.13
C ASP A 573 4.61 -70.72 -17.14
N SER A 574 5.28 -71.64 -17.84
CA SER A 574 4.86 -73.03 -17.94
C SER A 574 5.86 -73.97 -17.28
N ASN A 575 5.29 -74.95 -16.57
CA ASN A 575 5.83 -76.22 -16.05
C ASN A 575 6.27 -76.23 -14.56
N LYS A 576 5.87 -77.18 -13.69
CA LYS A 576 5.40 -78.57 -13.92
C LYS A 576 4.83 -79.23 -12.63
N THR A 577 3.77 -80.04 -12.78
CA THR A 577 3.40 -81.33 -12.09
C THR A 577 3.30 -81.47 -10.56
N ALA A 578 2.12 -81.81 -10.03
CA ALA A 578 1.67 -83.17 -9.60
C ALA A 578 0.52 -83.13 -8.56
N ALA A 579 -0.29 -84.19 -8.53
CA ALA A 579 -1.64 -84.32 -7.96
C ALA A 579 -1.78 -84.37 -6.41
N LYS A 580 -2.93 -83.91 -5.87
CA LYS A 580 -3.97 -84.76 -5.24
C LYS A 580 -5.19 -83.99 -4.69
N ASP A 581 -6.34 -84.59 -4.98
CA ASP A 581 -7.62 -84.71 -4.25
C ASP A 581 -8.65 -83.54 -4.15
N ALA A 582 -9.81 -83.86 -4.74
CA ALA A 582 -11.20 -83.37 -4.64
C ALA A 582 -11.69 -83.24 -3.17
N GLU A 583 -12.73 -82.50 -2.75
CA GLU A 583 -13.96 -81.85 -3.27
C GLU A 583 -14.60 -81.09 -2.04
N PRO A 584 -15.82 -80.49 -2.04
CA PRO A 584 -16.54 -79.72 -3.06
C PRO A 584 -17.16 -78.38 -2.54
N VAL A 585 -17.41 -77.46 -3.47
CA VAL A 585 -18.62 -76.63 -3.70
C VAL A 585 -19.39 -76.04 -2.50
N SER A 586 -19.53 -74.71 -2.48
CA SER A 586 -20.81 -74.05 -2.23
C SER A 586 -20.99 -72.81 -3.11
N ILE A 587 -22.00 -72.89 -3.97
CA ILE A 587 -22.59 -71.81 -4.76
C ILE A 587 -23.32 -70.87 -3.79
N ASP A 588 -23.16 -69.56 -3.95
CA ASP A 588 -24.33 -68.69 -3.77
C ASP A 588 -24.34 -67.54 -4.77
N SER A 589 -25.54 -67.20 -5.16
CA SER A 589 -25.93 -66.46 -6.35
C SER A 589 -26.86 -65.33 -5.95
N LYS A 590 -26.70 -64.17 -6.61
CA LYS A 590 -27.48 -62.91 -6.50
C LYS A 590 -27.02 -62.02 -5.33
N ALA A 591 -26.90 -60.71 -5.48
CA ALA A 591 -27.60 -59.76 -6.37
C ALA A 591 -26.66 -58.68 -6.93
#